data_AF-A0A9E2D9L6-F1
#
_entry.id   AF-A0A9E2D9L6-F1
#
_cell.length_a   1.000
_cell.length_b   1.000
_cell.length_c   1.000
_cell.angle_alpha   90.00
_cell.angle_beta   90.00
_cell.angle_gamma   90.00
#
_symmetry.space_group_name_H-M   'P 1'
#
loop_
_entity.id
_entity.type
_entity.pdbx_description
1 polymer ?
#
loop_
_entity_poly.entity_id
_entity_poly.type
_entity_poly.pdbx_seq_one_letter_code
_entity_poly.pdbx_strand_id
1 'polypeptide(L)'
;MFLYTRQFHSWAYFVTLVMLVMSIPLSRFTMSVFQFTLLGLWIWSDFSFEISFRFFRKQGFFNGLYYFLAYMLQLTRTNFIGKFSLFFKNRLAVIVASLFLLHMVGLIHTSDFSYALKDLRTKLPLLLLPVVFSTMEKISWEKVRILLLFYVGSVFIGTLFGLHEYLKQEFTDIRQISLFINPIRFGLNIVFAIFILFGQVIFPPKTNKWLALLFALLIVWFVTFLVLIESAIGLISLFVIFIGLLFVKVFMIKNKVLRFGIALLLIGLPLSGYLYLSHMVKELTTAPHIDPLTLETHTRLGNAYLHDTIHFGLEEGKYVGLYLAEAELAEAWNKRSGIDFYGRDEANQEIKYTLIRFLTSKDLRKDAEGLGMLSEKEVRMVEKGIANVHYVTEPSIKTRMSKILLGYRLYADVNDPNGSSVMQRVEYLKASYIILRDNFWMGVGTGDLPGIFKDTYEKMQSPLKMQWRWRSHNQYLSIFIAFGIFGFSWFLFTVFYPFISSKKHRGYHYTIFIALILLSMLTEDTIESQDGVTLFAFFNAFFLFAVMNKHQESESTEVEA
;
A
#
# COMPACT_ATOMS: atom_id res chain seq x y z
N MET A 1 1.10 -45.89 14.25
CA MET A 1 2.29 -45.03 14.09
C MET A 1 2.33 -44.33 12.73
N PHE A 2 2.04 -44.99 11.60
CA PHE A 2 1.89 -44.33 10.28
C PHE A 2 0.83 -43.20 10.26
N LEU A 3 -0.35 -43.43 10.87
CA LEU A 3 -1.37 -42.39 11.07
C LEU A 3 -0.84 -41.18 11.87
N TYR A 4 0.03 -41.43 12.86
CA TYR A 4 0.63 -40.40 13.68
C TYR A 4 1.60 -39.53 12.86
N THR A 5 2.37 -40.14 11.96
CA THR A 5 3.29 -39.43 11.06
C THR A 5 2.54 -38.56 10.05
N ARG A 6 1.41 -39.04 9.50
CA ARG A 6 0.57 -38.26 8.57
C ARG A 6 -0.13 -37.10 9.29
N GLN A 7 -0.67 -37.34 10.48
CA GLN A 7 -1.26 -36.29 11.31
C GLN A 7 -0.24 -35.23 11.73
N PHE A 8 0.98 -35.64 12.10
CA PHE A 8 2.07 -34.73 12.42
C PHE A 8 2.42 -33.81 11.24
N HIS A 9 2.59 -34.36 10.04
CA HIS A 9 2.88 -33.53 8.86
C HIS A 9 1.73 -32.56 8.57
N SER A 10 0.48 -33.02 8.55
CA SER A 10 -0.69 -32.15 8.33
C SER A 10 -0.75 -30.99 9.34
N TRP A 11 -0.46 -31.27 10.62
CA TRP A 11 -0.40 -30.24 11.65
C TRP A 11 0.79 -29.29 11.48
N ALA A 12 1.99 -29.81 11.21
CA ALA A 12 3.19 -29.00 10.97
C ALA A 12 3.02 -28.06 9.77
N TYR A 13 2.38 -28.52 8.69
CA TYR A 13 2.00 -27.67 7.56
C TYR A 13 1.08 -26.55 7.99
N PHE A 14 -0.01 -26.87 8.70
CA PHE A 14 -0.98 -25.86 9.10
C PHE A 14 -0.36 -24.81 10.03
N VAL A 15 0.44 -25.22 11.01
CA VAL A 15 1.18 -24.31 11.91
C VAL A 15 2.14 -23.44 11.10
N THR A 16 2.89 -24.01 10.16
CA THR A 16 3.83 -23.24 9.31
C THR A 16 3.08 -22.21 8.46
N LEU A 17 1.89 -22.53 7.94
CA LEU A 17 1.05 -21.60 7.21
C LEU A 17 0.54 -20.47 8.10
N VAL A 18 0.10 -20.76 9.33
CA VAL A 18 -0.29 -19.75 10.32
C VAL A 18 0.88 -18.80 10.61
N MET A 19 2.07 -19.35 10.87
CA MET A 19 3.26 -18.56 11.16
C MET A 19 3.71 -17.70 9.97
N LEU A 20 3.62 -18.24 8.75
CA LEU A 20 3.90 -17.49 7.52
C LEU A 20 2.95 -16.31 7.37
N VAL A 21 1.65 -16.52 7.58
CA VAL A 21 0.63 -15.48 7.44
C VAL A 21 0.76 -14.40 8.51
N MET A 22 1.05 -14.79 9.75
CA MET A 22 1.34 -13.83 10.83
C MET A 22 2.60 -13.00 10.56
N SER A 23 3.55 -13.57 9.83
CA SER A 23 4.79 -12.87 9.48
C SER A 23 4.59 -11.78 8.43
N ILE A 24 3.54 -11.84 7.61
CA ILE A 24 3.30 -10.87 6.52
C ILE A 24 3.26 -9.42 7.03
N PRO A 25 2.45 -9.08 8.05
CA PRO A 25 2.44 -7.73 8.61
C PRO A 25 3.55 -7.46 9.63
N LEU A 26 4.27 -8.47 10.13
CA LEU A 26 5.15 -8.34 11.30
C LEU A 26 6.66 -8.50 11.03
N SER A 27 7.09 -9.24 10.00
CA SER A 27 8.53 -9.37 9.71
C SER A 27 8.84 -9.99 8.35
N ARG A 28 9.65 -9.28 7.55
CA ARG A 28 10.20 -9.77 6.28
C ARG A 28 11.12 -10.97 6.46
N PHE A 29 11.87 -11.01 7.57
CA PHE A 29 12.78 -12.12 7.85
C PHE A 29 12.00 -13.40 8.14
N THR A 30 11.03 -13.36 9.05
CA THR A 30 10.27 -14.56 9.43
C THR A 30 9.38 -15.04 8.28
N MET A 31 8.90 -14.14 7.41
CA MET A 31 8.25 -14.53 6.16
C MET A 31 9.12 -15.49 5.34
N SER A 32 10.39 -15.13 5.09
CA SER A 32 11.31 -16.01 4.35
C SER A 32 11.57 -17.33 5.09
N VAL A 33 11.79 -17.28 6.41
CA VAL A 33 12.00 -18.48 7.22
C VAL A 33 10.85 -19.47 7.02
N PHE A 34 9.60 -19.03 7.22
CA PHE A 34 8.46 -19.92 7.10
C PHE A 34 8.12 -20.32 5.66
N GLN A 35 8.49 -19.53 4.65
CA GLN A 35 8.44 -19.98 3.25
C GLN A 35 9.39 -21.15 2.98
N PHE A 36 10.63 -21.08 3.47
CA PHE A 36 11.59 -22.18 3.32
C PHE A 36 11.23 -23.38 4.20
N THR A 37 10.71 -23.16 5.41
CA THR A 37 10.17 -24.24 6.25
C THR A 37 9.02 -24.95 5.55
N LEU A 38 8.10 -24.21 4.94
CA LEU A 38 7.00 -24.77 4.16
C LEU A 38 7.52 -25.60 2.98
N LEU A 39 8.54 -25.12 2.27
CA LEU A 39 9.18 -25.87 1.19
C LEU A 39 9.86 -27.15 1.70
N GLY A 40 10.53 -27.11 2.85
CA GLY A 40 11.14 -28.28 3.48
C GLY A 40 10.10 -29.35 3.86
N LEU A 41 9.00 -28.94 4.51
CA LEU A 41 7.85 -29.81 4.79
C LEU A 41 7.20 -30.34 3.51
N TRP A 42 7.27 -29.56 2.43
CA TRP A 42 6.83 -29.95 1.10
C TRP A 42 7.68 -30.99 0.43
N ILE A 43 9.00 -30.88 0.50
CA ILE A 43 9.91 -31.89 -0.06
C ILE A 43 9.81 -33.19 0.74
N TRP A 44 9.67 -33.11 2.07
CA TRP A 44 9.73 -34.27 2.97
C TRP A 44 8.38 -34.74 3.51
N SER A 45 7.26 -34.48 2.81
CA SER A 45 5.91 -34.84 3.30
C SER A 45 5.70 -36.30 3.66
N ASP A 46 6.46 -37.22 3.06
CA ASP A 46 6.32 -38.68 3.23
C ASP A 46 7.43 -39.25 4.14
N PHE A 47 8.06 -38.37 4.92
CA PHE A 47 9.09 -38.74 5.88
C PHE A 47 8.50 -39.61 7.00
N SER A 48 9.15 -40.74 7.29
CA SER A 48 8.76 -41.65 8.37
C SER A 48 9.85 -41.77 9.42
N PHE A 49 9.54 -41.29 10.63
CA PHE A 49 10.39 -41.45 11.81
C PHE A 49 10.72 -42.92 12.08
N GLU A 50 9.78 -43.83 11.83
CA GLU A 50 9.98 -45.26 12.07
C GLU A 50 11.08 -45.85 11.18
N ILE A 51 11.10 -45.46 9.90
CA ILE A 51 12.13 -45.88 8.96
C ILE A 51 13.48 -45.31 9.38
N SER A 52 13.53 -44.02 9.74
CA SER A 52 14.75 -43.37 10.19
C SER A 52 15.32 -44.03 11.46
N PHE A 53 14.51 -44.28 12.48
CA PHE A 53 14.97 -44.92 13.72
C PHE A 53 15.44 -46.36 13.49
N ARG A 54 14.85 -47.09 12.54
CA ARG A 54 15.33 -48.45 12.18
C ARG A 54 16.76 -48.44 11.66
N PHE A 55 17.19 -47.42 10.92
CA PHE A 55 18.56 -47.32 10.41
C PHE A 55 19.57 -47.24 11.56
N PHE A 56 19.36 -46.32 12.49
CA PHE A 56 20.26 -46.14 13.65
C PHE A 56 20.24 -47.33 14.61
N ARG A 57 19.06 -47.94 14.83
CA ARG A 57 18.94 -49.09 15.73
C ARG A 57 19.60 -50.36 15.18
N LYS A 58 19.56 -50.58 13.86
CA LYS A 58 20.10 -51.82 13.25
C LYS A 58 21.57 -51.70 12.83
N GLN A 59 22.03 -50.53 12.38
CA GLN A 59 23.32 -50.38 11.69
C GLN A 59 24.37 -49.62 12.51
N GLY A 60 24.03 -49.10 13.70
CA GLY A 60 24.89 -48.20 14.47
C GLY A 60 24.87 -46.77 13.92
N PHE A 61 25.55 -45.83 14.60
CA PHE A 61 25.42 -44.40 14.31
C PHE A 61 25.89 -44.00 12.90
N PHE A 62 27.13 -44.35 12.52
CA PHE A 62 27.72 -43.90 11.25
C PHE A 62 27.03 -44.53 10.03
N ASN A 63 26.81 -45.84 10.02
CA ASN A 63 26.07 -46.49 8.93
C ASN A 63 24.59 -46.08 8.93
N GLY A 64 23.99 -45.91 10.11
CA GLY A 64 22.63 -45.37 10.26
C GLY A 64 22.49 -43.99 9.64
N LEU A 65 23.49 -43.11 9.84
CA LEU A 65 23.55 -41.79 9.22
C LEU A 65 23.63 -41.87 7.70
N TYR A 66 24.47 -42.77 7.16
CA TYR A 66 24.54 -43.00 5.71
C TYR A 66 23.18 -43.42 5.12
N TYR A 67 22.52 -44.43 5.70
CA TYR A 67 21.20 -44.88 5.25
C TYR A 67 20.12 -43.80 5.43
N PHE A 68 20.20 -43.02 6.50
CA PHE A 68 19.31 -41.88 6.72
C PHE A 68 19.48 -40.81 5.63
N LEU A 69 20.72 -40.41 5.31
CA LEU A 69 20.99 -39.44 4.25
C LEU A 69 20.56 -39.97 2.88
N ALA A 70 20.81 -41.25 2.58
CA ALA A 70 20.35 -41.89 1.36
C ALA A 70 18.81 -41.90 1.26
N TYR A 71 18.12 -42.23 2.36
CA TYR A 71 16.65 -42.15 2.44
C TYR A 71 16.13 -40.73 2.21
N MET A 72 16.74 -39.72 2.86
CA MET A 72 16.36 -38.31 2.70
C MET A 72 16.57 -37.82 1.25
N LEU A 73 17.67 -38.22 0.60
CA LEU A 73 17.94 -37.87 -0.79
C LEU A 73 16.94 -38.55 -1.75
N GLN A 74 16.65 -39.83 -1.54
CA GLN A 74 15.66 -40.57 -2.33
C GLN A 74 14.25 -39.99 -2.16
N LEU A 75 13.87 -39.66 -0.92
CA LEU A 75 12.59 -39.03 -0.59
C LEU A 75 12.48 -37.67 -1.30
N THR A 76 13.52 -36.85 -1.19
CA THR A 76 13.61 -35.54 -1.86
C THR A 76 13.39 -35.69 -3.36
N ARG A 77 14.13 -36.59 -4.02
CA ARG A 77 14.02 -36.81 -5.47
C ARG A 77 12.61 -37.28 -5.85
N THR A 78 12.07 -38.27 -5.15
CA THR A 78 10.78 -38.89 -5.48
C THR A 78 9.65 -37.89 -5.32
N ASN A 79 9.62 -37.18 -4.19
CA ASN A 79 8.59 -36.18 -3.89
C ASN A 79 8.70 -34.96 -4.78
N PHE A 80 9.92 -34.47 -5.04
CA PHE A 80 10.13 -33.34 -5.95
C PHE A 80 9.60 -33.67 -7.34
N ILE A 81 10.01 -34.79 -7.94
CA ILE A 81 9.55 -35.20 -9.28
C ILE A 81 8.04 -35.44 -9.30
N GLY A 82 7.52 -36.19 -8.32
CA GLY A 82 6.09 -36.52 -8.22
C GLY A 82 5.21 -35.29 -8.09
N LYS A 83 5.56 -34.37 -7.20
CA LYS A 83 4.78 -33.15 -6.97
C LYS A 83 4.94 -32.14 -8.10
N PHE A 84 6.11 -31.96 -8.69
CA PHE A 84 6.24 -31.12 -9.89
C PHE A 84 5.42 -31.68 -11.07
N SER A 85 5.37 -33.01 -11.22
CA SER A 85 4.49 -33.65 -12.21
C SER A 85 3.01 -33.33 -11.97
N LEU A 86 2.55 -33.36 -10.71
CA LEU A 86 1.19 -32.94 -10.33
C LEU A 86 0.95 -31.45 -10.59
N PHE A 87 1.92 -30.60 -10.29
CA PHE A 87 1.86 -29.16 -10.55
C PHE A 87 1.69 -28.87 -12.04
N PHE A 88 2.48 -29.49 -12.92
CA PHE A 88 2.37 -29.28 -14.37
C PHE A 88 1.03 -29.77 -14.96
N LYS A 89 0.36 -30.74 -14.30
CA LYS A 89 -1.01 -31.13 -14.66
C LYS A 89 -2.04 -30.06 -14.29
N ASN A 90 -1.77 -29.23 -13.29
CA ASN A 90 -2.64 -28.13 -12.89
C ASN A 90 -2.38 -26.87 -13.72
N ARG A 91 -3.11 -26.74 -14.84
CA ARG A 91 -2.99 -25.60 -15.77
C ARG A 91 -3.08 -24.23 -15.09
N LEU A 92 -3.96 -24.08 -14.10
CA LEU A 92 -4.14 -22.80 -13.40
C LEU A 92 -2.91 -22.48 -12.54
N ALA A 93 -2.34 -23.46 -11.86
CA ALA A 93 -1.13 -23.27 -11.05
C ALA A 93 0.08 -22.89 -11.92
N VAL A 94 0.23 -23.53 -13.08
CA VAL A 94 1.28 -23.20 -14.06
C VAL A 94 1.11 -21.76 -14.56
N ILE A 95 -0.11 -21.34 -14.88
CA ILE A 95 -0.40 -19.96 -15.32
C ILE A 95 -0.02 -18.95 -14.22
N VAL A 96 -0.41 -19.18 -12.96
CA VAL A 96 -0.06 -18.26 -11.86
C VAL A 96 1.46 -18.22 -11.66
N ALA A 97 2.13 -19.37 -11.65
CA ALA A 97 3.58 -19.44 -11.50
C ALA A 97 4.36 -18.84 -12.68
N SER A 98 3.76 -18.83 -13.88
CA SER A 98 4.37 -18.24 -15.07
C SER A 98 4.61 -16.73 -14.95
N LEU A 99 3.99 -16.06 -13.98
CA LEU A 99 4.32 -14.67 -13.67
C LEU A 99 5.76 -14.51 -13.20
N PHE A 100 6.31 -15.49 -12.47
CA PHE A 100 7.74 -15.52 -12.16
C PHE A 100 8.58 -15.77 -13.42
N LEU A 101 8.14 -16.69 -14.28
CA LEU A 101 8.83 -16.99 -15.54
C LEU A 101 8.89 -15.78 -16.47
N LEU A 102 7.90 -14.90 -16.46
CA LEU A 102 7.94 -13.64 -17.18
C LEU A 102 9.18 -12.81 -16.80
N HIS A 103 9.50 -12.73 -15.50
CA HIS A 103 10.68 -12.02 -15.00
C HIS A 103 11.99 -12.76 -15.35
N MET A 104 11.95 -14.09 -15.51
CA MET A 104 13.11 -14.83 -16.02
C MET A 104 13.33 -14.57 -17.51
N VAL A 105 12.27 -14.53 -18.31
CA VAL A 105 12.35 -14.20 -19.75
C VAL A 105 12.90 -12.78 -19.94
N GLY A 106 12.52 -11.84 -19.06
CA GLY A 106 13.08 -10.48 -19.07
C GLY A 106 14.59 -10.39 -18.83
N LEU A 107 15.25 -11.47 -18.36
CA LEU A 107 16.71 -11.51 -18.27
C LEU A 107 17.39 -11.47 -19.66
N ILE A 108 16.70 -11.91 -20.71
CA ILE A 108 17.24 -11.89 -22.09
C ILE A 108 17.54 -10.46 -22.53
N HIS A 109 16.76 -9.49 -22.04
CA HIS A 109 16.89 -8.06 -22.36
C HIS A 109 17.47 -7.25 -21.20
N THR A 110 18.12 -7.90 -20.23
CA THR A 110 18.69 -7.24 -19.05
C THR A 110 20.18 -7.01 -19.20
N SER A 111 20.64 -5.82 -18.78
CA SER A 111 22.05 -5.45 -18.65
C SER A 111 22.51 -5.51 -17.19
N ASP A 112 21.70 -5.06 -16.23
CA ASP A 112 21.97 -5.11 -14.79
C ASP A 112 21.49 -6.44 -14.16
N PHE A 113 22.34 -7.45 -14.25
CA PHE A 113 22.09 -8.75 -13.60
C PHE A 113 22.13 -8.69 -12.07
N SER A 114 22.79 -7.71 -11.47
CA SER A 114 22.85 -7.57 -10.00
C SER A 114 21.46 -7.20 -9.46
N TYR A 115 20.82 -6.20 -10.07
CA TYR A 115 19.45 -5.84 -9.75
C TYR A 115 18.48 -6.96 -10.09
N ALA A 116 18.63 -7.58 -11.27
CA ALA A 116 17.71 -8.64 -11.70
C ALA A 116 17.71 -9.87 -10.78
N LEU A 117 18.88 -10.32 -10.31
CA LEU A 117 18.97 -11.42 -9.35
C LEU A 117 18.34 -11.06 -8.00
N LYS A 118 18.52 -9.83 -7.54
CA LYS A 118 17.85 -9.32 -6.33
C LYS A 118 16.33 -9.32 -6.51
N ASP A 119 15.85 -8.89 -7.68
CA ASP A 119 14.43 -8.83 -8.01
C ASP A 119 13.79 -10.23 -8.08
N LEU A 120 14.43 -11.16 -8.81
CA LEU A 120 14.00 -12.55 -8.89
C LEU A 120 13.97 -13.22 -7.51
N ARG A 121 14.97 -12.98 -6.66
CA ARG A 121 14.95 -13.49 -5.29
C ARG A 121 13.75 -12.96 -4.50
N THR A 122 13.44 -11.67 -4.63
CA THR A 122 12.27 -11.08 -3.97
C THR A 122 10.96 -11.69 -4.50
N LYS A 123 10.89 -11.97 -5.80
CA LYS A 123 9.70 -12.50 -6.49
C LYS A 123 9.56 -14.03 -6.45
N LEU A 124 10.52 -14.74 -5.86
CA LEU A 124 10.52 -16.19 -5.70
C LEU A 124 9.22 -16.78 -5.10
N PRO A 125 8.50 -16.10 -4.16
CA PRO A 125 7.20 -16.57 -3.68
C PRO A 125 6.16 -16.79 -4.78
N LEU A 126 6.23 -16.05 -5.89
CA LEU A 126 5.33 -16.21 -7.05
C LEU A 126 5.50 -17.57 -7.74
N LEU A 127 6.65 -18.22 -7.59
CA LEU A 127 6.89 -19.58 -8.08
C LEU A 127 6.60 -20.62 -6.98
N LEU A 128 7.20 -20.41 -5.80
CA LEU A 128 7.17 -21.41 -4.73
C LEU A 128 5.76 -21.69 -4.22
N LEU A 129 4.96 -20.64 -3.97
CA LEU A 129 3.66 -20.81 -3.32
C LEU A 129 2.62 -21.48 -4.24
N PRO A 130 2.48 -21.14 -5.53
CA PRO A 130 1.62 -21.91 -6.43
C PRO A 130 2.02 -23.39 -6.56
N VAL A 131 3.32 -23.71 -6.60
CA VAL A 131 3.80 -25.10 -6.65
C VAL A 131 3.40 -25.87 -5.38
N VAL A 132 3.65 -25.28 -4.21
CA VAL A 132 3.31 -25.90 -2.93
C VAL A 132 1.79 -26.06 -2.77
N PHE A 133 1.02 -24.99 -2.94
CA PHE A 133 -0.42 -24.98 -2.67
C PHE A 133 -1.23 -25.85 -3.64
N SER A 134 -0.78 -26.02 -4.88
CA SER A 134 -1.46 -26.87 -5.87
C SER A 134 -1.25 -28.37 -5.68
N THR A 135 -0.28 -28.77 -4.86
CA THR A 135 0.13 -30.17 -4.68
C THR A 135 0.09 -30.64 -3.24
N MET A 136 -0.20 -29.75 -2.28
CA MET A 136 -0.43 -30.11 -0.90
C MET A 136 -1.87 -30.63 -0.66
N GLU A 137 -2.06 -31.23 0.51
CA GLU A 137 -3.39 -31.61 0.99
C GLU A 137 -4.26 -30.36 1.20
N LYS A 138 -5.52 -30.43 0.79
CA LYS A 138 -6.43 -29.29 0.89
C LYS A 138 -6.84 -29.05 2.35
N ILE A 139 -7.20 -27.81 2.64
CA ILE A 139 -7.54 -27.33 3.97
C ILE A 139 -9.05 -27.07 4.06
N SER A 140 -9.67 -27.61 5.11
CA SER A 140 -11.09 -27.39 5.44
C SER A 140 -11.38 -25.94 5.77
N TRP A 141 -12.62 -25.49 5.59
CA TRP A 141 -12.94 -24.08 5.79
C TRP A 141 -12.78 -23.62 7.25
N GLU A 142 -12.94 -24.52 8.22
CA GLU A 142 -12.67 -24.24 9.63
C GLU A 142 -11.21 -23.87 9.89
N LYS A 143 -10.27 -24.65 9.35
CA LYS A 143 -8.83 -24.37 9.43
C LYS A 143 -8.48 -23.07 8.69
N VAL A 144 -9.09 -22.83 7.53
CA VAL A 144 -8.91 -21.56 6.81
C VAL A 144 -9.36 -20.37 7.66
N ARG A 145 -10.51 -20.48 8.34
CA ARG A 145 -11.03 -19.45 9.24
C ARG A 145 -10.04 -19.17 10.38
N ILE A 146 -9.51 -20.21 11.02
CA ILE A 146 -8.50 -20.06 12.08
C ILE A 146 -7.28 -19.32 11.55
N LEU A 147 -6.76 -19.70 10.39
CA LEU A 147 -5.62 -19.04 9.76
C LEU A 147 -5.90 -17.55 9.48
N LEU A 148 -7.09 -17.21 8.96
CA LEU A 148 -7.49 -15.83 8.73
C LEU A 148 -7.64 -15.02 10.04
N LEU A 149 -8.05 -15.65 11.14
CA LEU A 149 -8.12 -14.97 12.45
C LEU A 149 -6.73 -14.75 13.05
N PHE A 150 -5.78 -15.67 12.87
CA PHE A 150 -4.37 -15.45 13.24
C PHE A 150 -3.74 -14.31 12.42
N TYR A 151 -4.05 -14.23 11.12
CA TYR A 151 -3.68 -13.08 10.30
C TYR A 151 -4.21 -11.76 10.89
N VAL A 152 -5.51 -11.69 11.20
CA VAL A 152 -6.12 -10.50 11.83
C VAL A 152 -5.44 -10.18 13.17
N GLY A 153 -5.15 -11.19 13.99
CA GLY A 153 -4.42 -11.03 15.25
C GLY A 153 -3.02 -10.43 15.04
N SER A 154 -2.28 -10.86 14.02
CA SER A 154 -0.97 -10.30 13.69
C SER A 154 -1.03 -8.84 13.23
N VAL A 155 -2.06 -8.47 12.44
CA VAL A 155 -2.31 -7.07 12.06
C VAL A 155 -2.63 -6.24 13.29
N PHE A 156 -3.47 -6.74 14.19
CA PHE A 156 -3.79 -6.08 15.46
C PHE A 156 -2.54 -5.84 16.30
N ILE A 157 -1.69 -6.85 16.48
CA ILE A 157 -0.39 -6.69 17.16
C ILE A 157 0.44 -5.58 16.50
N GLY A 158 0.55 -5.58 15.16
CA GLY A 158 1.25 -4.52 14.44
C GLY A 158 0.69 -3.11 14.73
N THR A 159 -0.63 -2.97 14.81
CA THR A 159 -1.27 -1.67 15.15
C THR A 159 -1.02 -1.26 16.60
N LEU A 160 -0.88 -2.20 17.54
CA LEU A 160 -0.55 -1.88 18.93
C LEU A 160 0.89 -1.37 19.06
N PHE A 161 1.84 -1.99 18.36
CA PHE A 161 3.20 -1.48 18.29
C PHE A 161 3.26 -0.09 17.66
N GLY A 162 2.52 0.14 16.57
CA GLY A 162 2.44 1.46 15.97
C GLY A 162 1.79 2.51 16.88
N LEU A 163 0.77 2.13 17.66
CA LEU A 163 0.20 3.03 18.67
C LEU A 163 1.23 3.37 19.75
N HIS A 164 2.00 2.39 20.22
CA HIS A 164 3.04 2.62 21.21
C HIS A 164 4.08 3.65 20.73
N GLU A 165 4.52 3.57 19.48
CA GLU A 165 5.43 4.56 18.90
C GLU A 165 4.76 5.92 18.68
N TYR A 166 3.50 5.94 18.25
CA TYR A 166 2.74 7.17 18.13
C TYR A 166 2.65 7.92 19.48
N LEU A 167 2.46 7.19 20.58
CA LEU A 167 2.36 7.76 21.93
C LEU A 167 3.69 8.35 22.45
N LYS A 168 4.84 7.95 21.90
CA LYS A 168 6.14 8.55 22.23
C LYS A 168 6.30 9.96 21.65
N GLN A 169 5.59 10.30 20.58
CA GLN A 169 5.68 11.58 19.86
C GLN A 169 7.08 11.93 19.31
N GLU A 170 7.97 10.95 19.20
CA GLU A 170 9.35 11.11 18.70
C GLU A 170 9.43 10.82 17.18
N PHE A 171 8.52 11.37 16.38
CA PHE A 171 8.51 11.16 14.92
C PHE A 171 8.41 12.46 14.14
N THR A 172 9.12 12.52 13.01
CA THR A 172 9.07 13.65 12.06
C THR A 172 7.98 13.46 11.00
N ASP A 173 7.64 12.21 10.70
CA ASP A 173 6.54 11.80 9.81
C ASP A 173 5.73 10.71 10.50
N ILE A 174 4.41 10.92 10.63
CA ILE A 174 3.48 9.98 11.30
C ILE A 174 3.50 8.59 10.66
N ARG A 175 3.92 8.48 9.40
CA ARG A 175 4.07 7.20 8.71
C ARG A 175 5.14 6.31 9.32
N GLN A 176 6.10 6.87 10.07
CA GLN A 176 7.17 6.11 10.72
C GLN A 176 6.67 5.18 11.83
N ILE A 177 5.43 5.36 12.31
CA ILE A 177 4.83 4.47 13.32
C ILE A 177 4.55 3.06 12.76
N SER A 178 4.61 2.85 11.45
CA SER A 178 4.59 1.52 10.84
C SER A 178 5.97 0.87 10.92
N LEU A 179 6.23 0.16 12.01
CA LEU A 179 7.56 -0.37 12.36
C LEU A 179 8.08 -1.50 11.45
N PHE A 180 7.21 -2.46 11.12
CA PHE A 180 7.66 -3.75 10.59
C PHE A 180 7.75 -3.79 9.06
N ILE A 181 6.81 -3.12 8.39
CA ILE A 181 6.70 -3.07 6.93
C ILE A 181 6.32 -1.65 6.49
N ASN A 182 6.40 -1.39 5.19
CA ASN A 182 6.08 -0.07 4.65
C ASN A 182 4.62 0.33 4.99
N PRO A 183 4.36 1.60 5.38
CA PRO A 183 3.04 2.07 5.81
C PRO A 183 1.91 1.81 4.80
N ILE A 184 2.22 1.87 3.51
CA ILE A 184 1.25 1.62 2.44
C ILE A 184 0.89 0.13 2.39
N ARG A 185 1.90 -0.75 2.53
CA ARG A 185 1.70 -2.20 2.62
C ARG A 185 0.97 -2.58 3.91
N PHE A 186 1.27 -1.93 5.02
CA PHE A 186 0.57 -2.16 6.28
C PHE A 186 -0.90 -1.73 6.19
N GLY A 187 -1.18 -0.58 5.57
CA GLY A 187 -2.55 -0.14 5.28
C GLY A 187 -3.33 -1.16 4.45
N LEU A 188 -2.71 -1.77 3.44
CA LEU A 188 -3.30 -2.86 2.66
C LEU A 188 -3.67 -4.08 3.52
N ASN A 189 -2.76 -4.48 4.43
CA ASN A 189 -3.00 -5.58 5.36
C ASN A 189 -4.18 -5.29 6.30
N ILE A 190 -4.28 -4.05 6.80
CA ILE A 190 -5.38 -3.59 7.66
C ILE A 190 -6.72 -3.63 6.92
N VAL A 191 -6.79 -3.12 5.69
CA VAL A 191 -8.02 -3.18 4.87
C VAL A 191 -8.46 -4.62 4.65
N PHE A 192 -7.53 -5.52 4.38
CA PHE A 192 -7.87 -6.94 4.22
C PHE A 192 -8.39 -7.55 5.53
N ALA A 193 -7.77 -7.24 6.68
CA ALA A 193 -8.22 -7.66 8.00
C ALA A 193 -9.64 -7.17 8.33
N ILE A 194 -9.96 -5.91 8.01
CA ILE A 194 -11.31 -5.34 8.15
C ILE A 194 -12.31 -6.19 7.38
N PHE A 195 -12.04 -6.51 6.12
CA PHE A 195 -12.98 -7.30 5.32
C PHE A 195 -13.07 -8.76 5.73
N ILE A 196 -11.99 -9.35 6.27
CA ILE A 196 -12.05 -10.67 6.91
C ILE A 196 -13.04 -10.63 8.07
N LEU A 197 -12.90 -9.67 9.00
CA LEU A 197 -13.80 -9.50 10.14
C LEU A 197 -15.24 -9.21 9.70
N PHE A 198 -15.43 -8.37 8.69
CA PHE A 198 -16.74 -8.08 8.12
C PHE A 198 -17.41 -9.36 7.57
N GLY A 199 -16.63 -10.22 6.91
CA GLY A 199 -17.09 -11.54 6.48
C GLY A 199 -17.52 -12.44 7.63
N GLN A 200 -16.80 -12.41 8.76
CA GLN A 200 -17.18 -13.17 9.96
C GLN A 200 -18.48 -12.68 10.61
N VAL A 201 -18.79 -11.39 10.50
CA VAL A 201 -20.02 -10.79 11.03
C VAL A 201 -21.22 -11.06 10.11
N ILE A 202 -21.05 -10.97 8.79
CA ILE A 202 -22.14 -11.18 7.82
C ILE A 202 -22.47 -12.66 7.62
N PHE A 203 -21.46 -13.52 7.64
CA PHE A 203 -21.62 -14.96 7.45
C PHE A 203 -21.21 -15.70 8.73
N PRO A 204 -21.88 -15.43 9.88
CA PRO A 204 -21.46 -15.94 11.17
C PRO A 204 -21.62 -17.47 11.23
N PRO A 205 -20.54 -18.24 11.45
CA PRO A 205 -20.68 -19.65 11.78
C PRO A 205 -21.05 -19.78 13.26
N LYS A 206 -22.31 -20.07 13.60
CA LYS A 206 -22.82 -20.26 14.99
C LYS A 206 -22.11 -19.35 16.04
N THR A 207 -21.83 -18.08 15.71
CA THR A 207 -20.97 -17.24 16.56
C THR A 207 -21.76 -16.60 17.67
N ASN A 208 -21.18 -16.56 18.87
CA ASN A 208 -21.71 -15.82 20.01
C ASN A 208 -21.79 -14.30 19.69
N LYS A 209 -22.86 -13.64 20.17
CA LYS A 209 -23.07 -12.18 20.02
C LYS A 209 -21.89 -11.37 20.57
N TRP A 210 -21.25 -11.82 21.64
CA TRP A 210 -20.06 -11.17 22.20
C TRP A 210 -18.86 -11.20 21.27
N LEU A 211 -18.68 -12.30 20.52
CA LEU A 211 -17.60 -12.41 19.54
C LEU A 211 -17.87 -11.50 18.34
N ALA A 212 -19.13 -11.36 17.92
CA ALA A 212 -19.51 -10.40 16.88
C ALA A 212 -19.25 -8.95 17.31
N LEU A 213 -19.54 -8.62 18.58
CA LEU A 213 -19.21 -7.30 19.15
C LEU A 213 -17.70 -7.04 19.14
N LEU A 214 -16.89 -8.03 19.55
CA LEU A 214 -15.42 -7.94 19.47
C LEU A 214 -14.95 -7.64 18.04
N PHE A 215 -15.48 -8.35 17.04
CA PHE A 215 -15.13 -8.11 15.64
C PHE A 215 -15.54 -6.71 15.17
N ALA A 216 -16.70 -6.21 15.59
CA ALA A 216 -17.12 -4.84 15.28
C ALA A 216 -16.18 -3.79 15.90
N LEU A 217 -15.78 -3.98 17.16
CA LEU A 217 -14.82 -3.10 17.84
C LEU A 217 -13.45 -3.11 17.16
N LEU A 218 -12.97 -4.29 16.72
CA LEU A 218 -11.72 -4.41 15.96
C LEU A 218 -11.80 -3.72 14.59
N ILE A 219 -12.94 -3.77 13.91
CA ILE A 219 -13.14 -3.03 12.65
C ILE A 219 -13.02 -1.53 12.90
N VAL A 220 -13.70 -1.00 13.94
CA VAL A 220 -13.61 0.41 14.31
C VAL A 220 -12.16 0.79 14.63
N TRP A 221 -11.47 -0.03 15.43
CA TRP A 221 -10.05 0.16 15.74
C TRP A 221 -9.18 0.25 14.49
N PHE A 222 -9.34 -0.68 13.54
CA PHE A 222 -8.57 -0.70 12.30
C PHE A 222 -8.86 0.48 11.39
N VAL A 223 -10.11 0.93 11.30
CA VAL A 223 -10.46 2.15 10.56
C VAL A 223 -9.81 3.37 11.20
N THR A 224 -9.88 3.50 12.53
CA THR A 224 -9.22 4.58 13.27
C THR A 224 -7.71 4.56 13.04
N PHE A 225 -7.08 3.39 13.09
CA PHE A 225 -5.65 3.26 12.85
C PHE A 225 -5.26 3.59 11.40
N LEU A 226 -6.08 3.22 10.40
CA LEU A 226 -5.86 3.62 9.00
C LEU A 226 -5.86 5.14 8.81
N VAL A 227 -6.74 5.85 9.53
CA VAL A 227 -6.77 7.32 9.55
C VAL A 227 -5.52 7.85 10.25
N LEU A 228 -5.10 7.25 11.37
CA LEU A 228 -3.91 7.65 12.12
C LEU A 228 -2.63 7.59 11.28
N ILE A 229 -2.41 6.52 10.51
CA ILE A 229 -1.23 6.40 9.62
C ILE A 229 -1.37 7.18 8.30
N GLU A 230 -2.44 7.95 8.12
CA GLU A 230 -2.75 8.71 6.91
C GLU A 230 -2.71 7.88 5.60
N SER A 231 -3.14 6.61 5.66
CA SER A 231 -3.08 5.71 4.51
C SER A 231 -4.21 6.00 3.50
N ALA A 232 -3.99 6.97 2.62
CA ALA A 232 -4.97 7.37 1.61
C ALA A 232 -5.41 6.20 0.70
N ILE A 233 -4.48 5.36 0.26
CA ILE A 233 -4.78 4.19 -0.58
C ILE A 233 -5.61 3.16 0.19
N GLY A 234 -5.30 2.95 1.47
CA GLY A 234 -6.08 2.06 2.34
C GLY A 234 -7.53 2.54 2.49
N LEU A 235 -7.73 3.82 2.80
CA LEU A 235 -9.07 4.42 2.93
C LEU A 235 -9.86 4.40 1.62
N ILE A 236 -9.22 4.75 0.49
CA ILE A 236 -9.86 4.70 -0.83
C ILE A 236 -10.25 3.26 -1.18
N SER A 237 -9.36 2.29 -0.97
CA SER A 237 -9.63 0.89 -1.27
C SER A 237 -10.76 0.33 -0.40
N LEU A 238 -10.79 0.67 0.89
CA LEU A 238 -11.88 0.33 1.80
C LEU A 238 -13.21 0.88 1.29
N PHE A 239 -13.25 2.18 0.93
CA PHE A 239 -14.45 2.83 0.42
C PHE A 239 -14.94 2.20 -0.90
N VAL A 240 -14.06 2.04 -1.89
CA VAL A 240 -14.41 1.50 -3.21
C VAL A 240 -14.94 0.07 -3.09
N ILE A 241 -14.27 -0.79 -2.33
CA ILE A 241 -14.69 -2.19 -2.14
C ILE A 241 -16.01 -2.24 -1.36
N PHE A 242 -16.16 -1.45 -0.30
CA PHE A 242 -17.38 -1.43 0.51
C PHE A 242 -18.59 -0.98 -0.32
N ILE A 243 -18.46 0.12 -1.08
CA ILE A 243 -19.49 0.59 -2.02
C ILE A 243 -19.79 -0.48 -3.08
N GLY A 244 -18.77 -1.13 -3.63
CA GLY A 244 -18.95 -2.24 -4.58
C GLY A 244 -19.77 -3.40 -3.99
N LEU A 245 -19.50 -3.79 -2.75
CA LEU A 245 -20.28 -4.81 -2.03
C LEU A 245 -21.73 -4.38 -1.82
N LEU A 246 -21.96 -3.12 -1.45
CA LEU A 246 -23.31 -2.57 -1.32
C LEU A 246 -24.06 -2.58 -2.65
N PHE A 247 -23.41 -2.18 -3.75
CA PHE A 247 -24.00 -2.26 -5.09
C PHE A 247 -24.43 -3.69 -5.43
N VAL A 248 -23.56 -4.69 -5.20
CA VAL A 248 -23.90 -6.10 -5.43
C VAL A 248 -25.14 -6.48 -4.63
N LYS A 249 -25.23 -6.09 -3.36
CA LYS A 249 -26.42 -6.34 -2.52
C LYS A 249 -27.67 -5.63 -3.05
N VAL A 250 -27.54 -4.39 -3.53
CA VAL A 250 -28.66 -3.64 -4.13
C VAL A 250 -29.21 -4.37 -5.35
N PHE A 251 -28.36 -4.90 -6.24
CA PHE A 251 -28.82 -5.68 -7.39
C PHE A 251 -29.56 -6.97 -7.01
N MET A 252 -29.36 -7.50 -5.80
CA MET A 252 -30.08 -8.66 -5.28
C MET A 252 -31.46 -8.33 -4.68
N ILE A 253 -31.80 -7.05 -4.46
CA ILE A 253 -33.10 -6.63 -3.89
C ILE A 253 -34.22 -6.88 -4.89
N LYS A 254 -35.22 -7.70 -4.55
CA LYS A 254 -36.35 -8.02 -5.46
C LYS A 254 -37.27 -6.82 -5.73
N ASN A 255 -37.52 -5.98 -4.73
CA ASN A 255 -38.37 -4.78 -4.88
C ASN A 255 -37.68 -3.72 -5.75
N LYS A 256 -38.25 -3.43 -6.92
CA LYS A 256 -37.67 -2.48 -7.89
C LYS A 256 -37.56 -1.08 -7.33
N VAL A 257 -38.56 -0.57 -6.62
CA VAL A 257 -38.56 0.79 -6.05
C VAL A 257 -37.46 0.93 -5.00
N LEU A 258 -37.38 -0.02 -4.07
CA LEU A 258 -36.33 -0.01 -3.04
C LEU A 258 -34.93 -0.14 -3.67
N ARG A 259 -34.77 -1.00 -4.69
CA ARG A 259 -33.53 -1.15 -5.45
C ARG A 259 -33.11 0.17 -6.09
N PHE A 260 -34.01 0.82 -6.84
CA PHE A 260 -33.71 2.10 -7.50
C PHE A 260 -33.42 3.21 -6.47
N GLY A 261 -34.19 3.28 -5.38
CA GLY A 261 -33.98 4.26 -4.32
C GLY A 261 -32.60 4.14 -3.66
N ILE A 262 -32.20 2.93 -3.26
CA ILE A 262 -30.88 2.71 -2.65
C ILE A 262 -29.75 2.89 -3.68
N ALA A 263 -29.92 2.45 -4.93
CA ALA A 263 -28.94 2.68 -5.98
C ALA A 263 -28.70 4.18 -6.21
N LEU A 264 -29.77 4.99 -6.23
CA LEU A 264 -29.68 6.43 -6.37
C LEU A 264 -28.95 7.08 -5.19
N LEU A 265 -29.20 6.61 -3.95
CA LEU A 265 -28.46 7.08 -2.76
C LEU A 265 -26.97 6.73 -2.82
N LEU A 266 -26.63 5.52 -3.26
CA LEU A 266 -25.23 5.07 -3.40
C LEU A 266 -24.47 5.82 -4.49
N ILE A 267 -25.14 6.28 -5.55
CA ILE A 267 -24.55 7.14 -6.59
C ILE A 267 -24.51 8.60 -6.13
N GLY A 268 -25.54 9.04 -5.40
CA GLY A 268 -25.67 10.39 -4.87
C GLY A 268 -24.58 10.76 -3.88
N LEU A 269 -24.06 9.82 -3.10
CA LEU A 269 -23.02 10.08 -2.10
C LEU A 269 -21.63 10.40 -2.72
N PRO A 270 -21.11 9.63 -3.69
CA PRO A 270 -19.93 10.04 -4.45
C PRO A 270 -20.14 11.36 -5.20
N LEU A 271 -21.32 11.57 -5.78
CA LEU A 271 -21.64 12.81 -6.49
C LEU A 271 -21.64 14.03 -5.55
N SER A 272 -22.25 13.93 -4.36
CA SER A 272 -22.25 15.00 -3.37
C SER A 272 -20.83 15.28 -2.87
N GLY A 273 -20.02 14.24 -2.66
CA GLY A 273 -18.59 14.39 -2.36
C GLY A 273 -17.82 15.12 -3.46
N TYR A 274 -18.06 14.78 -4.72
CA TYR A 274 -17.46 15.49 -5.87
C TYR A 274 -17.90 16.96 -5.91
N LEU A 275 -19.19 17.26 -5.75
CA LEU A 275 -19.70 18.63 -5.74
C LEU A 275 -19.11 19.44 -4.58
N TYR A 276 -19.01 18.85 -3.39
CA TYR A 276 -18.37 19.46 -2.22
C TYR A 276 -16.89 19.77 -2.48
N LEU A 277 -16.14 18.81 -3.04
CA LEU A 277 -14.75 19.02 -3.42
C LEU A 277 -14.60 20.08 -4.52
N SER A 278 -15.48 20.09 -5.52
CA SER A 278 -15.46 21.10 -6.58
C SER A 278 -15.75 22.49 -6.05
N HIS A 279 -16.69 22.62 -5.12
CA HIS A 279 -16.98 23.89 -4.46
C HIS A 279 -15.78 24.37 -3.63
N MET A 280 -15.16 23.47 -2.85
CA MET A 280 -13.96 23.76 -2.07
C MET A 280 -12.79 24.17 -2.95
N VAL A 281 -12.54 23.48 -4.07
CA VAL A 281 -11.49 23.87 -5.02
C VAL A 281 -11.76 25.27 -5.57
N LYS A 282 -13.01 25.58 -5.92
CA LYS A 282 -13.39 26.93 -6.37
C LYS A 282 -13.12 27.97 -5.29
N GLU A 283 -13.51 27.72 -4.05
CA GLU A 283 -13.25 28.60 -2.90
C GLU A 283 -11.75 28.85 -2.71
N LEU A 284 -10.93 27.79 -2.78
CA LEU A 284 -9.48 27.88 -2.57
C LEU A 284 -8.73 28.55 -3.73
N THR A 285 -9.29 28.56 -4.94
CA THR A 285 -8.64 29.09 -6.16
C THR A 285 -9.22 30.41 -6.64
N THR A 286 -10.36 30.84 -6.11
CA THR A 286 -11.01 32.09 -6.52
C THR A 286 -10.83 33.13 -5.43
N ALA A 287 -10.12 34.21 -5.75
CA ALA A 287 -10.03 35.35 -4.84
C ALA A 287 -11.32 36.18 -4.85
N PRO A 288 -11.65 36.87 -3.74
CA PRO A 288 -12.71 37.86 -3.73
C PRO A 288 -12.37 39.02 -4.69
N HIS A 289 -13.40 39.65 -5.24
CA HIS A 289 -13.24 40.91 -5.96
C HIS A 289 -12.77 41.99 -4.98
N ILE A 290 -11.77 42.76 -5.37
CA ILE A 290 -11.21 43.84 -4.55
C ILE A 290 -11.42 45.15 -5.27
N ASP A 291 -12.01 46.11 -4.57
CA ASP A 291 -12.01 47.51 -4.99
C ASP A 291 -10.74 48.19 -4.47
N PRO A 292 -9.79 48.57 -5.33
CA PRO A 292 -8.53 49.20 -4.92
C PRO A 292 -8.73 50.48 -4.10
N LEU A 293 -9.86 51.19 -4.30
CA LEU A 293 -10.16 52.44 -3.59
C LEU A 293 -10.50 52.23 -2.11
N THR A 294 -10.86 51.00 -1.74
CA THR A 294 -11.26 50.64 -0.37
C THR A 294 -10.10 50.12 0.47
N LEU A 295 -8.93 49.91 -0.14
CA LEU A 295 -7.78 49.36 0.54
C LEU A 295 -7.08 50.42 1.38
N GLU A 296 -6.74 50.06 2.62
CA GLU A 296 -5.86 50.86 3.47
C GLU A 296 -4.53 51.11 2.76
N THR A 297 -4.09 52.37 2.69
CA THR A 297 -2.87 52.74 1.95
C THR A 297 -1.63 52.77 2.83
N HIS A 298 -1.79 52.90 4.16
CA HIS A 298 -0.70 53.01 5.10
C HIS A 298 -0.95 52.17 6.36
N THR A 299 0.13 51.69 6.98
CA THR A 299 0.12 51.03 8.29
C THR A 299 -0.16 52.02 9.42
N ARG A 300 -0.42 51.52 10.63
CA ARG A 300 -0.53 52.38 11.82
C ARG A 300 0.76 53.14 12.16
N LEU A 301 1.91 52.63 11.73
CA LEU A 301 3.21 53.29 11.88
C LEU A 301 3.51 54.28 10.73
N GLY A 302 2.59 54.42 9.76
CA GLY A 302 2.69 55.37 8.66
C GLY A 302 3.46 54.87 7.43
N ASN A 303 3.84 53.59 7.38
CA ASN A 303 4.49 53.01 6.20
C ASN A 303 3.46 52.73 5.10
N ALA A 304 3.81 52.92 3.83
CA ALA A 304 2.91 52.62 2.73
C ALA A 304 2.74 51.09 2.53
N TYR A 305 1.51 50.64 2.31
CA TYR A 305 1.26 49.25 1.92
C TYR A 305 1.49 49.05 0.42
N LEU A 306 2.16 47.96 0.07
CA LEU A 306 2.09 47.35 -1.24
C LEU A 306 0.89 46.40 -1.29
N HIS A 307 0.10 46.51 -2.36
CA HIS A 307 -1.04 45.64 -2.66
C HIS A 307 -0.77 44.85 -3.94
N ASP A 308 -0.03 43.75 -3.83
CA ASP A 308 0.28 42.89 -4.96
C ASP A 308 -0.75 41.76 -5.11
N THR A 309 -1.47 41.78 -6.22
CA THR A 309 -2.45 40.76 -6.60
C THR A 309 -1.93 39.80 -7.66
N ILE A 310 -0.69 39.98 -8.13
CA ILE A 310 -0.13 39.28 -9.29
C ILE A 310 1.01 38.34 -8.88
N HIS A 311 2.07 38.83 -8.24
CA HIS A 311 3.32 38.06 -8.09
C HIS A 311 3.24 37.01 -6.98
N PHE A 312 2.71 37.37 -5.80
CA PHE A 312 2.50 36.39 -4.73
C PHE A 312 1.30 35.45 -5.02
N GLY A 313 0.32 35.93 -5.78
CA GLY A 313 -0.97 35.29 -6.08
C GLY A 313 -1.76 34.79 -4.86
N LEU A 314 -2.41 33.64 -5.00
CA LEU A 314 -3.42 33.13 -4.06
C LEU A 314 -2.93 31.98 -3.17
N GLU A 315 -3.37 32.02 -1.92
CA GLU A 315 -3.37 30.90 -0.98
C GLU A 315 -4.72 30.89 -0.25
N GLU A 316 -5.42 29.75 -0.28
CA GLU A 316 -6.75 29.58 0.34
C GLU A 316 -7.79 30.64 -0.06
N GLY A 317 -7.81 31.03 -1.33
CA GLY A 317 -8.74 32.04 -1.86
C GLY A 317 -8.36 33.48 -1.48
N LYS A 318 -7.17 33.73 -0.92
CA LYS A 318 -6.72 35.05 -0.46
C LYS A 318 -5.47 35.49 -1.21
N TYR A 319 -5.40 36.77 -1.56
CA TYR A 319 -4.18 37.33 -2.14
C TYR A 319 -3.09 37.46 -1.06
N VAL A 320 -2.00 36.73 -1.26
CA VAL A 320 -0.86 36.69 -0.36
C VAL A 320 -0.14 38.04 -0.31
N GLY A 321 -0.11 38.78 -1.43
CA GLY A 321 0.62 40.05 -1.56
C GLY A 321 -0.14 41.31 -1.11
N LEU A 322 -1.36 41.20 -0.56
CA LEU A 322 -2.08 42.37 -0.04
C LEU A 322 -1.59 42.81 1.33
N TYR A 323 -1.64 44.13 1.57
CA TYR A 323 -1.27 44.78 2.82
C TYR A 323 0.16 44.45 3.25
N LEU A 324 1.11 44.59 2.33
CA LEU A 324 2.52 44.28 2.57
C LEU A 324 3.33 45.55 2.86
N ALA A 325 3.83 45.66 4.08
CA ALA A 325 4.79 46.69 4.50
C ALA A 325 6.12 46.02 4.86
N GLU A 326 6.87 45.61 3.83
CA GLU A 326 8.03 44.70 3.98
C GLU A 326 9.12 45.23 4.93
N ALA A 327 9.52 46.50 4.80
CA ALA A 327 10.56 47.07 5.66
C ALA A 327 10.13 47.10 7.14
N GLU A 328 8.89 47.49 7.40
CA GLU A 328 8.30 47.49 8.75
C GLU A 328 8.24 46.06 9.31
N LEU A 329 7.78 45.11 8.49
CA LEU A 329 7.68 43.71 8.88
C LEU A 329 9.05 43.09 9.17
N ALA A 330 10.07 43.41 8.37
CA ALA A 330 11.43 42.93 8.56
C ALA A 330 12.03 43.42 9.87
N GLU A 331 11.87 44.72 10.18
CA GLU A 331 12.34 45.30 11.45
C GLU A 331 11.62 44.65 12.65
N ALA A 332 10.31 44.46 12.56
CA ALA A 332 9.53 43.83 13.61
C ALA A 332 9.88 42.35 13.81
N TRP A 333 10.14 41.61 12.72
CA TRP A 333 10.56 40.21 12.77
C TRP A 333 11.91 40.04 13.44
N ASN A 334 12.91 40.83 13.04
CA ASN A 334 14.26 40.76 13.61
C ASN A 334 14.32 41.15 15.10
N LYS A 335 13.28 41.82 15.63
CA LYS A 335 13.11 42.07 17.08
C LYS A 335 12.51 40.89 17.83
N ARG A 336 11.80 39.99 17.13
CA ARG A 336 11.06 38.87 17.72
C ARG A 336 11.71 37.51 17.53
N SER A 337 12.46 37.32 16.44
CA SER A 337 13.14 36.06 16.12
C SER A 337 14.66 36.27 16.11
N GLY A 338 15.39 35.20 16.43
CA GLY A 338 16.84 35.14 16.25
C GLY A 338 17.27 34.84 14.81
N ILE A 339 16.33 34.51 13.92
CA ILE A 339 16.59 34.26 12.49
C ILE A 339 16.32 35.55 11.72
N ASP A 340 17.28 35.99 10.91
CA ASP A 340 17.11 37.18 10.06
C ASP A 340 15.94 37.02 9.08
N PHE A 341 15.17 38.08 8.86
CA PHE A 341 14.01 38.11 7.96
C PHE A 341 14.34 37.71 6.52
N TYR A 342 15.54 38.04 6.02
CA TYR A 342 16.03 37.64 4.70
C TYR A 342 16.89 36.36 4.77
N GLY A 343 16.99 35.75 5.95
CA GLY A 343 17.61 34.46 6.17
C GLY A 343 16.70 33.30 5.77
N ARG A 344 17.10 32.10 6.22
CA ARG A 344 16.38 30.85 5.95
C ARG A 344 15.84 30.21 7.22
N ASP A 345 14.66 29.63 7.10
CA ASP A 345 14.06 28.79 8.14
C ASP A 345 14.74 27.42 8.24
N GLU A 346 14.36 26.63 9.25
CA GLU A 346 14.89 25.27 9.45
C GLU A 346 14.58 24.32 8.28
N ALA A 347 13.56 24.63 7.47
CA ALA A 347 13.20 23.88 6.27
C ALA A 347 13.93 24.40 5.01
N ASN A 348 14.90 25.32 5.18
CA ASN A 348 15.72 25.92 4.13
C ASN A 348 14.91 26.74 3.10
N GLN A 349 13.78 27.32 3.52
CA GLN A 349 12.99 28.29 2.75
C GLN A 349 13.30 29.71 3.26
N GLU A 350 13.05 30.75 2.47
CA GLU A 350 13.28 32.13 2.90
C GLU A 350 12.19 32.58 3.88
N ILE A 351 12.60 33.11 5.04
CA ILE A 351 11.71 33.51 6.13
C ILE A 351 10.66 34.53 5.66
N LYS A 352 11.07 35.50 4.85
CA LYS A 352 10.19 36.48 4.21
C LYS A 352 8.92 35.84 3.64
N TYR A 353 9.06 34.82 2.79
CA TYR A 353 7.91 34.18 2.15
C TYR A 353 7.11 33.34 3.13
N THR A 354 7.79 32.62 4.04
CA THR A 354 7.12 31.82 5.08
C THR A 354 6.25 32.70 5.98
N LEU A 355 6.76 33.84 6.45
CA LEU A 355 6.05 34.75 7.33
C LEU A 355 4.87 35.44 6.63
N ILE A 356 5.07 35.95 5.41
CA ILE A 356 4.01 36.62 4.63
C ILE A 356 2.82 35.67 4.40
N ARG A 357 3.11 34.42 4.05
CA ARG A 357 2.09 33.38 3.86
C ARG A 357 1.43 33.00 5.18
N PHE A 358 2.20 32.91 6.27
CA PHE A 358 1.66 32.57 7.59
C PHE A 358 0.67 33.64 8.08
N LEU A 359 1.03 34.92 7.95
CA LEU A 359 0.13 36.04 8.27
C LEU A 359 -1.11 36.04 7.38
N THR A 360 -0.98 35.70 6.10
CA THR A 360 -2.12 35.54 5.18
C THR A 360 -3.07 34.44 5.66
N SER A 361 -2.55 33.29 6.12
CA SER A 361 -3.39 32.20 6.63
C SER A 361 -4.21 32.61 7.87
N LYS A 362 -3.73 33.61 8.62
CA LYS A 362 -4.42 34.17 9.81
C LYS A 362 -5.28 35.41 9.52
N ASP A 363 -5.44 35.81 8.26
CA ASP A 363 -6.12 37.06 7.88
C ASP A 363 -5.48 38.32 8.48
N LEU A 364 -4.17 38.28 8.71
CA LEU A 364 -3.40 39.39 9.27
C LEU A 364 -2.72 40.23 8.19
N ARG A 365 -2.58 41.52 8.50
CA ARG A 365 -1.75 42.47 7.73
C ARG A 365 -0.28 42.06 7.83
N LYS A 366 0.53 42.35 6.80
CA LYS A 366 1.95 41.98 6.74
C LYS A 366 2.80 43.18 7.14
N ASP A 367 2.63 43.56 8.40
CA ASP A 367 3.22 44.71 9.07
C ASP A 367 3.58 44.37 10.53
N ALA A 368 4.05 45.35 11.31
CA ALA A 368 4.47 45.11 12.69
C ALA A 368 3.29 44.72 13.61
N GLU A 369 2.09 45.27 13.37
CA GLU A 369 0.90 44.96 14.16
C GLU A 369 0.43 43.53 13.94
N GLY A 370 0.31 43.11 12.68
CA GLY A 370 -0.05 41.74 12.32
C GLY A 370 0.94 40.73 12.88
N LEU A 371 2.25 41.01 12.78
CA LEU A 371 3.27 40.18 13.44
C LEU A 371 3.15 40.19 14.97
N GLY A 372 2.79 41.33 15.57
CA GLY A 372 2.55 41.48 17.01
C GLY A 372 1.41 40.59 17.54
N MET A 373 0.48 40.18 16.67
CA MET A 373 -0.61 39.26 17.02
C MET A 373 -0.19 37.78 17.01
N LEU A 374 1.02 37.43 16.55
CA LEU A 374 1.51 36.06 16.58
C LEU A 374 1.98 35.68 18.00
N SER A 375 1.55 34.54 18.50
CA SER A 375 2.10 33.96 19.72
C SER A 375 3.55 33.47 19.54
N GLU A 376 4.27 33.26 20.63
CA GLU A 376 5.62 32.65 20.60
C GLU A 376 5.64 31.25 19.97
N LYS A 377 4.53 30.50 20.10
CA LYS A 377 4.40 29.19 19.44
C LYS A 377 4.33 29.34 17.93
N GLU A 378 3.67 30.37 17.43
CA GLU A 378 3.47 30.62 16.00
C GLU A 378 4.71 31.21 15.34
N VAL A 379 5.46 32.06 16.03
CA VAL A 379 6.79 32.48 15.54
C VAL A 379 7.71 31.27 15.37
N ARG A 380 7.74 30.36 16.35
CA ARG A 380 8.45 29.08 16.20
C ARG A 380 7.93 28.21 15.06
N MET A 381 6.65 28.30 14.69
CA MET A 381 6.14 27.59 13.51
C MET A 381 6.71 28.18 12.22
N VAL A 382 6.78 29.50 12.12
CA VAL A 382 7.41 30.20 10.99
C VAL A 382 8.90 29.88 10.91
N GLU A 383 9.63 29.89 12.03
CA GLU A 383 11.06 29.50 12.08
C GLU A 383 11.30 28.06 11.64
N LYS A 384 10.30 27.18 11.79
CA LYS A 384 10.31 25.78 11.32
C LYS A 384 9.90 25.62 9.84
N GLY A 385 9.58 26.71 9.15
CA GLY A 385 9.16 26.70 7.74
C GLY A 385 7.69 26.34 7.52
N ILE A 386 6.84 26.52 8.53
CA ILE A 386 5.39 26.35 8.40
C ILE A 386 4.80 27.65 7.89
N ALA A 387 4.37 27.67 6.63
CA ALA A 387 3.84 28.85 5.95
C ALA A 387 2.32 29.04 6.10
N ASN A 388 1.60 28.09 6.71
CA ASN A 388 0.15 28.18 6.90
C ASN A 388 -0.25 27.51 8.22
N VAL A 389 -0.94 28.25 9.10
CA VAL A 389 -1.31 27.79 10.44
C VAL A 389 -2.24 26.57 10.39
N HIS A 390 -3.17 26.53 9.42
CA HIS A 390 -4.16 25.45 9.27
C HIS A 390 -3.50 24.10 8.97
N TYR A 391 -2.27 24.08 8.42
CA TYR A 391 -1.53 22.84 8.20
C TYR A 391 -1.22 22.08 9.49
N VAL A 392 -1.23 22.75 10.64
CA VAL A 392 -0.97 22.15 11.95
C VAL A 392 -2.22 22.14 12.83
N THR A 393 -2.98 23.23 12.84
CA THR A 393 -4.11 23.39 13.78
C THR A 393 -5.38 22.69 13.29
N GLU A 394 -5.55 22.53 11.98
CA GLU A 394 -6.78 22.02 11.37
C GLU A 394 -6.51 21.02 10.23
N PRO A 395 -5.91 19.86 10.51
CA PRO A 395 -5.72 18.82 9.51
C PRO A 395 -7.09 18.35 9.01
N SER A 396 -7.40 18.69 7.76
CA SER A 396 -8.72 18.52 7.16
C SER A 396 -8.58 18.23 5.66
N ILE A 397 -9.70 17.84 5.03
CA ILE A 397 -9.74 17.68 3.58
C ILE A 397 -9.39 19.01 2.88
N LYS A 398 -9.78 20.16 3.46
CA LYS A 398 -9.49 21.49 2.94
C LYS A 398 -7.99 21.78 2.94
N THR A 399 -7.29 21.52 4.05
CA THR A 399 -5.84 21.75 4.12
C THR A 399 -5.05 20.80 3.22
N ARG A 400 -5.51 19.54 3.08
CA ARG A 400 -4.92 18.61 2.10
C ARG A 400 -5.14 19.08 0.66
N MET A 401 -6.33 19.58 0.32
CA MET A 401 -6.62 20.12 -1.00
C MET A 401 -5.81 21.38 -1.29
N SER A 402 -5.70 22.29 -0.31
CA SER A 402 -4.86 23.50 -0.39
C SER A 402 -3.41 23.16 -0.73
N LYS A 403 -2.79 22.18 -0.04
CA LYS A 403 -1.43 21.71 -0.36
C LYS A 403 -1.31 21.14 -1.78
N ILE A 404 -2.30 20.39 -2.26
CA ILE A 404 -2.31 19.85 -3.63
C ILE A 404 -2.39 20.98 -4.66
N LEU A 405 -3.28 21.96 -4.44
CA LEU A 405 -3.46 23.11 -5.32
C LEU A 405 -2.22 24.00 -5.35
N LEU A 406 -1.60 24.26 -4.20
CA LEU A 406 -0.31 24.97 -4.12
C LEU A 406 0.77 24.24 -4.93
N GLY A 407 0.88 22.91 -4.75
CA GLY A 407 1.81 22.10 -5.52
C GLY A 407 1.54 22.14 -7.02
N TYR A 408 0.27 22.08 -7.44
CA TYR A 408 -0.13 22.23 -8.83
C TYR A 408 0.27 23.60 -9.38
N ARG A 409 0.05 24.68 -8.62
CA ARG A 409 0.40 26.03 -9.02
C ARG A 409 1.91 26.22 -9.19
N LEU A 410 2.72 25.78 -8.22
CA LEU A 410 4.18 25.81 -8.34
C LEU A 410 4.67 25.03 -9.56
N TYR A 411 4.04 23.89 -9.84
CA TYR A 411 4.35 23.10 -11.01
C TYR A 411 3.93 23.78 -12.33
N ALA A 412 2.80 24.48 -12.37
CA ALA A 412 2.33 25.19 -13.55
C ALA A 412 3.12 26.49 -13.83
N ASP A 413 3.43 27.26 -12.78
CA ASP A 413 4.01 28.60 -12.88
C ASP A 413 5.53 28.56 -13.06
N VAL A 414 6.22 27.70 -12.29
CA VAL A 414 7.71 27.64 -12.25
C VAL A 414 8.27 26.25 -12.54
N ASN A 415 7.45 25.30 -12.98
CA ASN A 415 7.85 23.92 -13.29
C ASN A 415 8.51 23.20 -12.10
N ASP A 416 8.09 23.47 -10.86
CA ASP A 416 8.60 22.81 -9.66
C ASP A 416 7.61 21.76 -9.11
N PRO A 417 7.86 20.44 -9.31
CA PRO A 417 7.05 19.37 -8.73
C PRO A 417 7.46 19.02 -7.29
N ASN A 418 8.57 19.58 -6.79
CA ASN A 418 9.15 19.18 -5.52
C ASN A 418 8.25 19.65 -4.36
N GLY A 419 8.02 18.79 -3.37
CA GLY A 419 7.12 19.08 -2.24
C GLY A 419 5.65 18.71 -2.46
N SER A 420 5.25 18.30 -3.67
CA SER A 420 3.92 17.75 -3.95
C SER A 420 4.00 16.31 -4.44
N SER A 421 3.59 15.36 -3.59
CA SER A 421 3.53 13.94 -3.97
C SER A 421 2.65 13.66 -5.21
N VAL A 422 1.66 14.52 -5.48
CA VAL A 422 0.81 14.41 -6.66
C VAL A 422 1.56 14.88 -7.92
N MET A 423 2.24 16.03 -7.86
CA MET A 423 3.00 16.54 -9.02
C MET A 423 4.25 15.69 -9.30
N GLN A 424 4.88 15.15 -8.26
CA GLN A 424 5.92 14.13 -8.41
C GLN A 424 5.43 12.93 -9.22
N ARG A 425 4.22 12.42 -8.95
CA ARG A 425 3.62 11.32 -9.73
C ARG A 425 3.33 11.71 -11.18
N VAL A 426 3.03 12.98 -11.47
CA VAL A 426 2.88 13.45 -12.86
C VAL A 426 4.21 13.30 -13.61
N GLU A 427 5.33 13.68 -13.01
CA GLU A 427 6.66 13.47 -13.59
C GLU A 427 7.00 11.98 -13.77
N TYR A 428 6.60 11.12 -12.83
CA TYR A 428 6.80 9.67 -12.95
C TYR A 428 6.02 9.10 -14.14
N LEU A 429 4.80 9.60 -14.36
CA LEU A 429 3.97 9.23 -15.52
C LEU A 429 4.57 9.73 -16.84
N LYS A 430 5.11 10.95 -16.88
CA LYS A 430 5.82 11.48 -18.04
C LYS A 430 7.04 10.62 -18.40
N ALA A 431 7.89 10.32 -17.42
CA ALA A 431 9.04 9.44 -17.62
C ALA A 431 8.59 8.04 -18.07
N SER A 432 7.58 7.47 -17.42
CA SER A 432 7.00 6.17 -17.81
C SER A 432 6.52 6.15 -19.25
N TYR A 433 5.84 7.21 -19.70
CA TYR A 433 5.34 7.34 -21.06
C TYR A 433 6.48 7.39 -22.09
N ILE A 434 7.54 8.17 -21.81
CA ILE A 434 8.72 8.25 -22.68
C ILE A 434 9.37 6.87 -22.84
N ILE A 435 9.59 6.17 -21.72
CA ILE A 435 10.20 4.84 -21.74
C ILE A 435 9.32 3.84 -22.50
N LEU A 436 8.01 3.87 -22.26
CA LEU A 436 7.05 2.99 -22.93
C LEU A 436 6.99 3.23 -24.44
N ARG A 437 7.03 4.48 -24.88
CA ARG A 437 7.04 4.80 -26.31
C ARG A 437 8.27 4.19 -26.99
N ASP A 438 9.42 4.26 -26.32
CA ASP A 438 10.69 3.80 -26.88
C ASP A 438 10.87 2.27 -26.77
N ASN A 439 10.14 1.60 -25.85
CA ASN A 439 10.29 0.15 -25.55
C ASN A 439 8.96 -0.62 -25.57
N PHE A 440 7.98 -0.18 -26.37
CA PHE A 440 6.60 -0.66 -26.31
C PHE A 440 6.45 -2.19 -26.45
N TRP A 441 7.20 -2.80 -27.37
CA TRP A 441 6.98 -4.20 -27.75
C TRP A 441 7.56 -5.20 -26.74
N MET A 442 8.84 -5.05 -26.43
CA MET A 442 9.62 -6.03 -25.64
C MET A 442 9.92 -5.54 -24.22
N GLY A 443 9.73 -4.26 -23.93
CA GLY A 443 10.15 -3.64 -22.68
C GLY A 443 11.68 -3.57 -22.56
N VAL A 444 12.13 -3.33 -21.34
CA VAL A 444 13.54 -3.07 -21.02
C VAL A 444 14.21 -4.17 -20.21
N GLY A 445 13.50 -5.25 -19.91
CA GLY A 445 14.00 -6.33 -19.09
C GLY A 445 13.81 -6.12 -17.58
N THR A 446 14.16 -7.17 -16.83
CA THR A 446 13.95 -7.25 -15.36
C THR A 446 14.94 -6.39 -14.58
N GLY A 447 16.19 -6.31 -15.05
CA GLY A 447 17.27 -5.62 -14.32
C GLY A 447 17.30 -4.10 -14.50
N ASP A 448 16.88 -3.60 -15.67
CA ASP A 448 17.28 -2.27 -16.12
C ASP A 448 16.31 -1.15 -15.72
N LEU A 449 15.18 -1.50 -15.09
CA LEU A 449 14.14 -0.55 -14.70
C LEU A 449 14.68 0.67 -13.93
N PRO A 450 15.47 0.52 -12.84
CA PRO A 450 15.97 1.68 -12.09
C PRO A 450 16.92 2.57 -12.90
N GLY A 451 17.80 1.95 -13.70
CA GLY A 451 18.74 2.67 -14.55
C GLY A 451 18.04 3.49 -15.63
N ILE A 452 17.07 2.89 -16.30
CA ILE A 452 16.34 3.57 -17.38
C ILE A 452 15.48 4.71 -16.87
N PHE A 453 14.86 4.59 -15.70
CA PHE A 453 14.17 5.74 -15.09
C PHE A 453 15.15 6.89 -14.80
N LYS A 454 16.31 6.58 -14.23
CA LYS A 454 17.35 7.59 -13.97
C LYS A 454 17.78 8.30 -15.25
N ASP A 455 18.12 7.54 -16.29
CA ASP A 455 18.55 8.07 -17.59
C ASP A 455 17.43 8.89 -18.25
N THR A 456 16.18 8.47 -18.11
CA THR A 456 15.03 9.19 -18.67
C THR A 456 14.82 10.53 -17.97
N TYR A 457 14.94 10.58 -16.64
CA TYR A 457 14.86 11.85 -15.90
C TYR A 457 15.96 12.82 -16.31
N GLU A 458 17.16 12.32 -16.62
CA GLU A 458 18.26 13.13 -17.15
C GLU A 458 17.96 13.63 -18.56
N LYS A 459 17.50 12.75 -19.46
CA LYS A 459 17.14 13.08 -20.86
C LYS A 459 16.02 14.11 -20.95
N MET A 460 14.99 14.01 -20.10
CA MET A 460 13.86 14.94 -20.09
C MET A 460 14.16 16.23 -19.30
N GLN A 461 15.38 16.37 -18.75
CA GLN A 461 15.77 17.48 -17.86
C GLN A 461 14.75 17.69 -16.73
N SER A 462 14.34 16.59 -16.08
CA SER A 462 13.25 16.66 -15.10
C SER A 462 13.62 17.59 -13.93
N PRO A 463 12.71 18.49 -13.53
CA PRO A 463 12.90 19.39 -12.38
C PRO A 463 12.90 18.65 -11.03
N LEU A 464 12.63 17.34 -11.01
CA LEU A 464 12.71 16.53 -9.80
C LEU A 464 14.14 16.49 -9.24
N LYS A 465 14.25 16.80 -7.94
CA LYS A 465 15.47 16.55 -7.17
C LYS A 465 15.78 15.05 -7.14
N MET A 466 17.07 14.71 -7.10
CA MET A 466 17.55 13.32 -7.19
C MET A 466 16.88 12.37 -6.19
N GLN A 467 16.63 12.82 -4.96
CA GLN A 467 15.96 12.05 -3.90
C GLN A 467 14.49 11.70 -4.20
N TRP A 468 13.84 12.38 -5.14
CA TRP A 468 12.45 12.19 -5.52
C TRP A 468 12.29 11.50 -6.88
N ARG A 469 13.38 11.04 -7.51
CA ARG A 469 13.36 10.34 -8.79
C ARG A 469 13.05 8.86 -8.60
N TRP A 470 11.78 8.55 -8.38
CA TRP A 470 11.28 7.20 -8.18
C TRP A 470 10.81 6.55 -9.51
N ARG A 471 10.40 5.28 -9.43
CA ARG A 471 9.78 4.54 -10.55
C ARG A 471 8.34 5.04 -10.79
N SER A 472 7.59 4.34 -11.63
CA SER A 472 6.22 4.73 -12.03
C SER A 472 5.24 4.86 -10.86
N HIS A 473 5.48 4.20 -9.71
CA HIS A 473 4.49 4.04 -8.64
C HIS A 473 3.16 3.48 -9.18
N ASN A 474 3.24 2.57 -10.13
CA ASN A 474 2.10 1.91 -10.73
C ASN A 474 2.55 0.56 -11.28
N GLN A 475 2.09 -0.52 -10.66
CA GLN A 475 2.55 -1.86 -11.01
C GLN A 475 2.27 -2.20 -12.48
N TYR A 476 1.15 -1.73 -13.03
CA TYR A 476 0.79 -1.98 -14.43
C TYR A 476 1.80 -1.32 -15.38
N LEU A 477 2.16 -0.07 -15.12
CA LEU A 477 3.20 0.63 -15.88
C LEU A 477 4.57 0.00 -15.67
N SER A 478 4.92 -0.40 -14.45
CA SER A 478 6.20 -1.07 -14.17
C SER A 478 6.35 -2.38 -14.93
N ILE A 479 5.31 -3.23 -14.97
CA ILE A 479 5.30 -4.47 -15.75
C ILE A 479 5.35 -4.19 -17.25
N PHE A 480 4.62 -3.19 -17.73
CA PHE A 480 4.62 -2.83 -19.15
C PHE A 480 5.99 -2.30 -19.57
N ILE A 481 6.61 -1.42 -18.79
CA ILE A 481 7.96 -0.94 -19.07
C ILE A 481 8.97 -2.10 -19.06
N ALA A 482 8.88 -3.00 -18.08
CA ALA A 482 9.81 -4.12 -17.96
C ALA A 482 9.69 -5.12 -19.12
N PHE A 483 8.48 -5.44 -19.58
CA PHE A 483 8.26 -6.60 -20.47
C PHE A 483 7.46 -6.29 -21.75
N GLY A 484 7.17 -5.02 -22.01
CA GLY A 484 6.40 -4.58 -23.17
C GLY A 484 4.96 -5.08 -23.17
N ILE A 485 4.28 -4.91 -24.31
CA ILE A 485 2.87 -5.24 -24.46
C ILE A 485 2.60 -6.74 -24.28
N PHE A 486 3.54 -7.59 -24.71
CA PHE A 486 3.40 -9.05 -24.58
C PHE A 486 3.47 -9.49 -23.13
N GLY A 487 4.47 -9.00 -22.39
CA GLY A 487 4.57 -9.32 -20.97
C GLY A 487 3.48 -8.69 -20.13
N PHE A 488 3.04 -7.47 -20.47
CA PHE A 488 1.89 -6.83 -19.85
C PHE A 488 0.60 -7.62 -20.06
N SER A 489 0.32 -8.04 -21.30
CA SER A 489 -0.83 -8.89 -21.63
C SER A 489 -0.77 -10.22 -20.88
N TRP A 490 0.43 -10.82 -20.79
CA TRP A 490 0.64 -12.03 -20.01
C TRP A 490 0.37 -11.83 -18.52
N PHE A 491 0.87 -10.74 -17.93
CA PHE A 491 0.57 -10.38 -16.54
C PHE A 491 -0.93 -10.28 -16.29
N LEU A 492 -1.66 -9.52 -17.12
CA LEU A 492 -3.12 -9.43 -17.01
C LEU A 492 -3.78 -10.80 -17.12
N PHE A 493 -3.33 -11.63 -18.07
CA PHE A 493 -3.81 -13.00 -18.20
C PHE A 493 -3.57 -13.82 -16.92
N THR A 494 -2.37 -13.78 -16.33
CA THR A 494 -2.06 -14.53 -15.10
C THR A 494 -2.89 -14.10 -13.88
N VAL A 495 -3.33 -12.84 -13.83
CA VAL A 495 -4.16 -12.33 -12.72
C VAL A 495 -5.65 -12.61 -12.97
N PHE A 496 -6.17 -12.29 -14.16
CA PHE A 496 -7.59 -12.36 -14.45
C PHE A 496 -8.08 -13.76 -14.84
N TYR A 497 -7.31 -14.51 -15.64
CA TYR A 497 -7.77 -15.82 -16.14
C TYR A 497 -7.98 -16.85 -15.02
N PRO A 498 -7.06 -17.06 -14.06
CA PRO A 498 -7.29 -17.98 -12.95
C PRO A 498 -8.48 -17.57 -12.08
N PHE A 499 -8.65 -16.26 -11.83
CA PHE A 499 -9.81 -15.74 -11.11
C PHE A 499 -11.12 -16.05 -11.85
N ILE A 500 -11.13 -15.87 -13.18
CA ILE A 500 -12.33 -16.11 -14.00
C ILE A 500 -12.62 -17.62 -14.15
N SER A 501 -11.60 -18.44 -14.40
CA SER A 501 -11.77 -19.87 -14.67
C SER A 501 -12.07 -20.70 -13.42
N SER A 502 -11.61 -20.28 -12.24
CA SER A 502 -11.69 -21.06 -11.00
C SER A 502 -13.08 -21.07 -10.34
N LYS A 503 -14.19 -20.90 -11.09
CA LYS A 503 -15.58 -20.65 -10.62
C LYS A 503 -16.01 -21.35 -9.31
N LYS A 504 -15.46 -22.52 -8.97
CA LYS A 504 -15.70 -23.29 -7.73
C LYS A 504 -15.04 -22.71 -6.45
N HIS A 505 -13.98 -21.91 -6.57
CA HIS A 505 -13.16 -21.36 -5.47
C HIS A 505 -13.42 -19.87 -5.18
N ARG A 506 -14.39 -19.24 -5.83
CA ARG A 506 -14.71 -17.81 -5.63
C ARG A 506 -15.49 -17.59 -4.33
N GLY A 507 -14.76 -17.53 -3.23
CA GLY A 507 -15.28 -17.07 -1.94
C GLY A 507 -15.32 -15.54 -1.84
N TYR A 508 -16.10 -15.05 -0.88
CA TYR A 508 -16.13 -13.64 -0.48
C TYR A 508 -14.70 -13.11 -0.21
N HIS A 509 -13.90 -13.86 0.56
CA HIS A 509 -12.53 -13.45 0.92
C HIS A 509 -11.60 -13.34 -0.28
N TYR A 510 -11.65 -14.29 -1.22
CA TYR A 510 -10.79 -14.26 -2.41
C TYR A 510 -11.15 -13.10 -3.35
N THR A 511 -12.44 -12.85 -3.54
CA THR A 511 -12.93 -11.74 -4.39
C THR A 511 -12.46 -10.39 -3.85
N ILE A 512 -12.59 -10.18 -2.54
CA ILE A 512 -12.11 -8.96 -1.88
C ILE A 512 -10.60 -8.84 -1.98
N PHE A 513 -9.88 -9.94 -1.73
CA PHE A 513 -8.43 -9.93 -1.79
C PHE A 513 -7.92 -9.50 -3.18
N ILE A 514 -8.47 -10.08 -4.26
CA ILE A 514 -8.09 -9.71 -5.63
C ILE A 514 -8.48 -8.26 -5.95
N ALA A 515 -9.68 -7.82 -5.58
CA ALA A 515 -10.09 -6.44 -5.79
C ALA A 515 -9.14 -5.45 -5.08
N LEU A 516 -8.77 -5.77 -3.83
CA LEU A 516 -7.86 -4.97 -3.01
C LEU A 516 -6.45 -4.89 -3.63
N ILE A 517 -5.90 -6.01 -4.09
CA ILE A 517 -4.58 -6.03 -4.75
C ILE A 517 -4.61 -5.25 -6.07
N LEU A 518 -5.63 -5.46 -6.91
CA LEU A 518 -5.79 -4.77 -8.19
C LEU A 518 -5.89 -3.24 -8.02
N LEU A 519 -6.63 -2.78 -7.00
CA LEU A 519 -6.72 -1.36 -6.66
C LEU A 519 -5.39 -0.81 -6.16
N SER A 520 -4.69 -1.55 -5.27
CA SER A 520 -3.39 -1.13 -4.75
C SER A 520 -2.33 -0.99 -5.85
N MET A 521 -2.38 -1.82 -6.89
CA MET A 521 -1.45 -1.81 -8.02
C MET A 521 -1.57 -0.56 -8.91
N LEU A 522 -2.67 0.22 -8.80
CA LEU A 522 -2.85 1.47 -9.57
C LEU A 522 -1.96 2.61 -9.05
N THR A 523 -1.58 2.55 -7.77
CA THR A 523 -0.90 3.65 -7.09
C THR A 523 0.46 3.27 -6.52
N GLU A 524 0.81 1.99 -6.54
CA GLU A 524 2.09 1.48 -6.04
C GLU A 524 2.54 0.22 -6.78
N ASP A 525 3.84 -0.04 -6.70
CA ASP A 525 4.47 -1.24 -7.26
C ASP A 525 4.38 -2.43 -6.28
N THR A 526 3.18 -3.00 -6.12
CA THR A 526 2.84 -4.01 -5.09
C THR A 526 3.69 -5.27 -5.07
N ILE A 527 4.11 -5.80 -6.22
CA ILE A 527 4.89 -7.05 -6.28
C ILE A 527 6.40 -6.83 -6.38
N GLU A 528 6.87 -5.58 -6.26
CA GLU A 528 8.30 -5.23 -6.28
C GLU A 528 8.95 -5.32 -4.88
N SER A 529 8.15 -5.45 -3.82
CA SER A 529 8.63 -5.55 -2.44
C SER A 529 8.30 -6.90 -1.83
N GLN A 530 9.17 -7.41 -0.96
CA GLN A 530 9.06 -8.76 -0.39
C GLN A 530 7.75 -8.98 0.39
N ASP A 531 7.32 -7.97 1.14
CA ASP A 531 6.05 -7.95 1.88
C ASP A 531 4.84 -7.98 0.94
N GLY A 532 4.83 -7.16 -0.11
CA GLY A 532 3.75 -7.08 -1.07
C GLY A 532 3.64 -8.32 -1.97
N VAL A 533 4.76 -8.82 -2.48
CA VAL A 533 4.77 -10.02 -3.33
C VAL A 533 4.43 -11.28 -2.53
N THR A 534 4.87 -11.39 -1.27
CA THR A 534 4.48 -12.51 -0.40
C THR A 534 3.00 -12.47 -0.08
N LEU A 535 2.45 -11.30 0.25
CA LEU A 535 1.01 -11.14 0.48
C LEU A 535 0.20 -11.59 -0.75
N PHE A 536 0.57 -11.09 -1.94
CA PHE A 536 -0.08 -11.47 -3.20
C PHE A 536 0.05 -12.97 -3.49
N ALA A 537 1.28 -13.49 -3.52
CA ALA A 537 1.57 -14.87 -3.86
C ALA A 537 0.88 -15.85 -2.89
N PHE A 538 0.92 -15.56 -1.59
CA PHE A 538 0.32 -16.40 -0.57
C PHE A 538 -1.19 -16.49 -0.74
N PHE A 539 -1.91 -15.38 -0.61
CA PHE A 539 -3.37 -15.43 -0.60
C PHE A 539 -3.95 -15.77 -1.97
N ASN A 540 -3.32 -15.35 -3.07
CA ASN A 540 -3.77 -15.74 -4.41
C ASN A 540 -3.68 -17.26 -4.60
N ALA A 541 -2.51 -17.86 -4.34
CA ALA A 541 -2.33 -19.30 -4.50
C ALA A 541 -3.11 -20.12 -3.45
N PHE A 542 -3.18 -19.63 -2.21
CA PHE A 542 -3.92 -20.27 -1.12
C PHE A 542 -5.41 -20.40 -1.46
N PHE A 543 -6.08 -19.30 -1.83
CA PHE A 543 -7.50 -19.35 -2.17
C PHE A 543 -7.79 -20.14 -3.45
N LEU A 544 -6.89 -20.09 -4.44
CA LEU A 544 -7.08 -20.84 -5.69
C LEU A 544 -6.90 -22.35 -5.52
N PHE A 545 -5.97 -22.79 -4.66
CA PHE A 545 -5.50 -24.17 -4.70
C PHE A 545 -5.59 -24.92 -3.37
N ALA A 546 -5.40 -24.23 -2.24
CA ALA A 546 -5.31 -24.87 -0.94
C ALA A 546 -6.67 -25.10 -0.26
N VAL A 547 -7.69 -24.30 -0.61
CA VAL A 547 -9.01 -24.37 0.05
C VAL A 547 -9.88 -25.48 -0.54
N MET A 548 -10.48 -26.30 0.32
CA MET A 548 -11.47 -27.32 -0.08
C MET A 548 -12.72 -26.67 -0.70
N ASN A 549 -13.25 -27.30 -1.75
CA ASN A 549 -14.57 -26.90 -2.28
C ASN A 549 -15.69 -27.53 -1.46
N LYS A 550 -16.88 -26.92 -1.47
CA LYS A 550 -18.07 -27.40 -0.72
C LYS A 550 -18.38 -28.90 -0.89
N HIS A 551 -18.17 -29.46 -2.08
CA HIS A 551 -18.38 -30.89 -2.35
C HIS A 551 -17.34 -31.79 -1.67
N GLN A 552 -16.09 -31.32 -1.60
CA GLN A 552 -15.03 -32.07 -0.91
C GLN A 552 -15.20 -31.95 0.60
N GLU A 553 -15.76 -30.83 1.06
CA GLU A 553 -16.09 -30.62 2.46
C GLU A 553 -17.19 -31.58 2.91
N SER A 554 -18.28 -31.73 2.14
CA SER A 554 -19.33 -32.71 2.44
C SER A 554 -18.83 -34.16 2.48
N GLU A 555 -18.00 -34.57 1.51
CA GLU A 555 -17.39 -35.91 1.50
C GLU A 555 -16.47 -36.13 2.71
N SER A 556 -15.71 -35.11 3.14
CA SER A 556 -14.85 -35.23 4.31
C SER A 556 -15.63 -35.36 5.62
N THR A 557 -16.76 -34.65 5.74
CA THR A 557 -17.62 -34.72 6.94
C THR A 557 -18.34 -36.07 7.03
N GLU A 558 -18.68 -36.70 5.90
CA GLU A 558 -19.26 -38.05 5.87
C GLU A 558 -18.25 -39.17 6.20
N VAL A 559 -16.95 -38.94 5.99
CA VAL A 559 -15.88 -39.90 6.32
C VAL A 559 -15.41 -39.76 7.78
N GLU A 560 -15.59 -38.59 8.39
CA GLU A 560 -15.27 -38.33 9.80
C GLU A 560 -16.41 -38.66 10.78
N ALA A 561 -17.65 -38.81 10.29
CA ALA A 561 -18.82 -39.24 11.06
C ALA A 561 -18.98 -40.76 11.03
#